data_AF-A0A7X8F1Z7-F1
#
_entry.id   AF-A0A7X8F1Z7-F1
#
_cell.length_a   1.000
_cell.length_b   1.000
_cell.length_c   1.000
_cell.angle_alpha   90.00
_cell.angle_beta   90.00
_cell.angle_gamma   90.00
#
_symmetry.space_group_name_H-M   'P 1'
#
loop_
_entity.id
_entity.type
_entity.pdbx_description
1 polymer ?
#
loop_
_entity_poly.entity_id
_entity_poly.type
_entity_poly.pdbx_seq_one_letter_code
_entity_poly.pdbx_strand_id
1 'polypeptide(L)'
;MKRVFFVFFILTLFPFMIYAQEIDMTDVEVEPYDTVQFPPFLLEIRRSEIITLGSYPFTSMAVGVGYSFFKYFSNGMDPKYRPISFMKTSSANFTDEETRGIILGAAGLSLGIGIIDFFLNQIIISKERQEKAERFGENGLDPDITIIPVYKDKKENFTVFEAEETE
;
A
#
# COMPACT_ATOMS: atom_id res chain seq x y z
N MET A 1 7.29 -28.49 -19.91
CA MET A 1 7.19 -27.84 -18.58
C MET A 1 7.12 -26.32 -18.65
N LYS A 2 8.08 -25.61 -19.28
CA LYS A 2 8.07 -24.13 -19.38
C LYS A 2 6.78 -23.53 -19.99
N ARG A 3 6.23 -24.16 -21.02
CA ARG A 3 4.98 -23.73 -21.67
C ARG A 3 3.73 -23.88 -20.78
N VAL A 4 3.71 -24.90 -19.92
CA VAL A 4 2.59 -25.14 -18.99
C VAL A 4 2.60 -24.11 -17.87
N PHE A 5 3.78 -23.78 -17.35
CA PHE A 5 3.95 -22.73 -16.34
C PHE A 5 3.56 -21.34 -16.88
N PHE A 6 3.90 -21.06 -18.13
CA PHE A 6 3.53 -19.82 -18.80
C PHE A 6 2.01 -19.69 -19.01
N VAL A 7 1.34 -20.79 -19.38
CA VAL A 7 -0.14 -20.82 -19.49
C VAL A 7 -0.80 -20.62 -18.13
N PHE A 8 -0.28 -21.25 -17.06
CA PHE A 8 -0.78 -21.03 -15.70
C PHE A 8 -0.62 -19.58 -15.26
N PHE A 9 0.53 -18.96 -15.53
CA PHE A 9 0.81 -17.56 -15.19
C PHE A 9 -0.12 -16.58 -15.93
N ILE A 10 -0.40 -16.83 -17.21
CA ILE A 10 -1.36 -16.03 -17.99
C ILE A 10 -2.79 -16.23 -17.46
N LEU A 11 -3.17 -17.46 -17.12
CA LEU A 11 -4.49 -17.79 -16.59
C LEU A 11 -4.75 -17.09 -15.24
N THR A 12 -3.74 -16.95 -14.40
CA THR A 12 -3.84 -16.24 -13.11
C THR A 12 -3.90 -14.71 -13.25
N LEU A 13 -3.35 -14.14 -14.34
CA LEU A 13 -3.40 -12.70 -14.61
C LEU A 13 -4.69 -12.27 -15.33
N PHE A 14 -5.35 -13.19 -16.04
CA PHE A 14 -6.58 -12.94 -16.80
C PHE A 14 -7.79 -12.45 -15.98
N PRO A 15 -8.09 -12.96 -14.76
CA PRO A 15 -9.25 -12.47 -14.00
C PRO A 15 -9.12 -11.01 -13.53
N PHE A 16 -7.90 -10.43 -13.54
CA PHE A 16 -7.68 -9.03 -13.14
C PHE A 16 -8.23 -8.01 -14.16
N MET A 17 -8.34 -8.39 -15.43
CA MET A 17 -8.88 -7.52 -16.50
C MET A 17 -10.42 -7.48 -16.52
N ILE A 18 -11.10 -8.45 -15.90
CA ILE A 18 -12.56 -8.61 -16.04
C ILE A 18 -13.33 -7.66 -15.08
N TYR A 19 -12.65 -7.00 -14.14
CA TYR A 19 -13.23 -5.98 -13.25
C TYR A 19 -13.05 -4.54 -13.75
N ALA A 20 -12.83 -4.33 -15.05
CA ALA A 20 -12.98 -3.00 -15.65
C ALA A 20 -14.48 -2.73 -15.85
N GLN A 21 -15.12 -2.13 -14.85
CA GLN A 21 -16.50 -1.66 -14.96
C GLN A 21 -16.52 -0.52 -15.98
N GLU A 22 -17.19 -0.73 -17.12
CA GLU A 22 -17.46 0.32 -18.09
C GLU A 22 -18.51 1.25 -17.45
N ILE A 23 -18.06 2.37 -16.88
CA ILE A 23 -18.94 3.36 -16.31
C ILE A 23 -19.45 4.22 -17.47
N ASP A 24 -20.73 4.08 -17.80
CA ASP A 24 -21.41 4.93 -18.77
C ASP A 24 -21.44 6.37 -18.20
N MET A 25 -20.61 7.25 -18.76
CA MET A 25 -20.27 8.56 -18.17
C MET A 25 -21.43 9.58 -18.26
N THR A 26 -22.58 9.19 -18.81
CA THR A 26 -23.68 10.11 -19.09
C THR A 26 -24.74 10.22 -18.00
N ASP A 27 -24.73 9.35 -16.97
CA ASP A 27 -25.76 9.39 -15.91
C ASP A 27 -25.30 8.82 -14.55
N VAL A 28 -24.07 9.16 -14.13
CA VAL A 28 -23.58 8.78 -12.79
C VAL A 28 -23.48 10.03 -11.93
N GLU A 29 -24.56 10.30 -11.20
CA GLU A 29 -24.44 11.08 -9.97
C GLU A 29 -23.40 10.34 -9.11
N VAL A 30 -22.23 10.95 -8.91
CA VAL A 30 -21.13 10.33 -8.18
C VAL A 30 -21.60 10.21 -6.74
N GLU A 31 -22.11 9.03 -6.38
CA GLU A 31 -22.48 8.76 -5.00
C GLU A 31 -21.25 9.03 -4.12
N PRO A 32 -21.39 9.85 -3.06
CA PRO A 32 -20.32 10.07 -2.11
C PRO A 32 -19.78 8.74 -1.61
N TYR A 33 -18.46 8.63 -1.45
CA TYR A 33 -17.83 7.39 -0.99
C TYR A 33 -18.49 6.88 0.31
N ASP A 34 -19.32 5.85 0.20
CA ASP A 34 -19.87 5.16 1.36
C ASP A 34 -18.78 4.32 2.07
N THR A 35 -18.84 4.32 3.39
CA THR A 35 -17.89 3.64 4.30
C THR A 35 -17.92 2.10 4.18
N VAL A 36 -18.92 1.54 3.48
CA VAL A 36 -19.22 0.10 3.41
C VAL A 36 -18.92 -0.51 2.01
N GLN A 37 -18.22 0.18 1.11
CA GLN A 37 -18.03 -0.33 -0.26
C GLN A 37 -17.07 -1.54 -0.39
N PHE A 38 -16.18 -1.78 0.59
CA PHE A 38 -15.25 -2.90 0.56
C PHE A 38 -15.15 -3.64 1.90
N PRO A 39 -15.22 -4.99 1.91
CA PRO A 39 -14.84 -5.81 3.06
C PRO A 39 -13.47 -5.40 3.62
N PRO A 40 -13.31 -5.25 4.95
CA PRO A 40 -12.04 -4.82 5.55
C PRO A 40 -10.84 -5.72 5.18
N PHE A 41 -11.09 -7.02 5.02
CA PHE A 41 -10.10 -7.98 4.56
C PHE A 41 -9.55 -7.67 3.15
N LEU A 42 -10.39 -7.19 2.22
CA LEU A 42 -9.95 -6.82 0.88
C LEU A 42 -9.08 -5.55 0.90
N LEU A 43 -9.35 -4.62 1.83
CA LEU A 43 -8.50 -3.45 2.06
C LEU A 43 -7.13 -3.86 2.63
N GLU A 44 -7.10 -4.86 3.51
CA GLU A 44 -5.88 -5.42 4.07
C GLU A 44 -5.03 -6.14 3.01
N ILE A 45 -5.66 -6.93 2.13
CA ILE A 45 -4.97 -7.54 0.98
C ILE A 45 -4.38 -6.47 0.08
N ARG A 46 -5.15 -5.45 -0.29
CA ARG A 46 -4.68 -4.34 -1.13
C ARG A 46 -3.45 -3.68 -0.53
N ARG A 47 -3.44 -3.42 0.79
CA ARG A 47 -2.28 -2.85 1.48
C ARG A 47 -1.06 -3.78 1.39
N SER A 48 -1.24 -5.07 1.66
CA SER A 48 -0.16 -6.05 1.61
C SER A 48 0.45 -6.20 0.21
N GLU A 49 -0.36 -6.08 -0.85
CA GLU A 49 0.07 -6.09 -2.24
C GLU A 49 0.90 -4.84 -2.58
N ILE A 50 0.41 -3.65 -2.22
CA ILE A 50 1.12 -2.39 -2.42
C ILE A 50 2.49 -2.43 -1.73
N ILE A 51 2.56 -2.95 -0.51
CA ILE A 51 3.83 -3.06 0.23
C ILE A 51 4.75 -4.10 -0.38
N THR A 52 4.22 -5.25 -0.79
CA THR A 52 5.02 -6.30 -1.45
C THR A 52 5.62 -5.78 -2.76
N LEU A 53 4.79 -5.26 -3.67
CA LEU A 53 5.22 -4.76 -4.97
C LEU A 53 6.08 -3.50 -4.83
N GLY A 54 5.74 -2.61 -3.90
CA GLY A 54 6.48 -1.39 -3.63
C GLY A 54 7.85 -1.63 -2.99
N SER A 55 7.99 -2.69 -2.17
CA SER A 55 9.27 -3.05 -1.55
C SER A 55 10.19 -3.86 -2.48
N TYR A 56 9.65 -4.53 -3.50
CA TYR A 56 10.41 -5.34 -4.45
C TYR A 56 11.69 -4.67 -5.02
N PRO A 57 11.65 -3.44 -5.58
CA PRO A 57 12.86 -2.81 -6.12
C PRO A 57 13.97 -2.63 -5.07
N PHE A 58 13.60 -2.28 -3.83
CA PHE A 58 14.55 -2.10 -2.73
C PHE A 58 15.12 -3.43 -2.24
N THR A 59 14.27 -4.44 -2.09
CA THR A 59 14.73 -5.80 -1.73
C THR A 59 15.63 -6.40 -2.80
N SER A 60 15.33 -6.19 -4.08
CA SER A 60 16.19 -6.62 -5.19
C SER A 60 17.57 -5.97 -5.14
N MET A 61 17.63 -4.67 -4.87
CA MET A 61 18.90 -3.98 -4.67
C MET A 61 19.64 -4.52 -3.45
N ALA A 62 18.95 -4.70 -2.32
CA ALA A 62 19.54 -5.20 -1.07
C ALA A 62 20.11 -6.61 -1.22
N VAL A 63 19.38 -7.52 -1.87
CA VAL A 63 19.85 -8.89 -2.14
C VAL A 63 21.01 -8.86 -3.11
N GLY A 64 20.96 -8.05 -4.17
CA GLY A 64 22.07 -7.93 -5.11
C GLY A 64 23.36 -7.46 -4.43
N VAL A 65 23.26 -6.42 -3.60
CA VAL A 65 24.39 -5.91 -2.81
C VAL A 65 24.88 -6.98 -1.82
N GLY A 66 23.97 -7.56 -1.02
CA GLY A 66 24.30 -8.57 -0.03
C GLY A 66 24.95 -9.83 -0.63
N TYR A 67 24.42 -10.30 -1.77
CA TYR A 67 24.99 -11.42 -2.52
C TYR A 67 26.40 -11.11 -3.02
N SER A 68 26.63 -9.87 -3.47
CA SER A 68 27.95 -9.43 -3.92
C SER A 68 28.98 -9.40 -2.81
N PHE A 69 28.58 -8.94 -1.61
CA PHE A 69 29.42 -9.04 -0.42
C PHE A 69 29.68 -10.49 -0.04
N PHE A 70 28.66 -11.34 -0.03
CA PHE A 70 28.80 -12.76 0.26
C PHE A 70 29.82 -13.43 -0.68
N LYS A 71 29.69 -13.19 -1.99
CA LYS A 71 30.62 -13.70 -3.01
C LYS A 71 32.03 -13.13 -2.85
N TYR A 72 32.18 -11.88 -2.45
CA TYR A 72 33.48 -11.27 -2.19
C TYR A 72 34.20 -11.96 -1.02
N PHE A 73 33.50 -12.14 0.11
CA PHE A 73 34.08 -12.80 1.28
C PHE A 73 34.36 -14.29 1.05
N SER A 74 33.46 -15.00 0.36
CA SER A 74 33.64 -16.43 0.07
C SER A 74 34.82 -16.70 -0.87
N ASN A 75 35.18 -15.74 -1.72
CA ASN A 75 36.33 -15.82 -2.62
C ASN A 75 37.60 -15.19 -2.03
N GLY A 76 37.71 -15.08 -0.71
CA GLY A 76 38.93 -14.64 -0.04
C GLY A 76 39.26 -13.15 -0.26
N MET A 77 38.24 -12.31 -0.47
CA MET A 77 38.40 -10.88 -0.71
C MET A 77 39.19 -10.55 -1.98
N ASP A 78 39.13 -11.42 -3.00
CA ASP A 78 39.73 -11.16 -4.31
C ASP A 78 39.11 -9.87 -4.93
N PRO A 79 39.93 -8.87 -5.31
CA PRO A 79 39.48 -7.64 -5.97
C PRO A 79 38.61 -7.83 -7.22
N LYS A 80 38.68 -9.02 -7.85
CA LYS A 80 37.84 -9.41 -8.99
C LYS A 80 36.34 -9.50 -8.62
N TYR A 81 36.02 -9.84 -7.37
CA TYR A 81 34.64 -9.99 -6.89
C TYR A 81 34.18 -8.81 -6.03
N ARG A 82 34.77 -7.62 -6.21
CA ARG A 82 34.37 -6.43 -5.42
C ARG A 82 32.85 -6.23 -5.45
N PRO A 83 32.22 -5.85 -4.33
CA PRO A 83 30.78 -5.62 -4.30
C PRO A 83 30.32 -4.56 -5.30
N ILE A 84 29.11 -4.70 -5.85
CA ILE A 84 28.53 -3.79 -6.87
C ILE A 84 28.63 -2.31 -6.45
N SER A 85 28.38 -2.02 -5.17
CA SER A 85 28.42 -0.65 -4.61
C SER A 85 29.81 0.00 -4.68
N PHE A 86 30.87 -0.79 -4.86
CA PHE A 86 32.26 -0.33 -4.95
C PHE A 86 32.88 -0.54 -6.33
N MET A 87 32.11 -1.04 -7.31
CA MET A 87 32.57 -1.16 -8.69
C MET A 87 32.55 0.22 -9.37
N LYS A 88 33.60 0.52 -10.14
CA LYS A 88 33.68 1.76 -10.96
C LYS A 88 32.85 1.68 -12.24
N THR A 89 32.46 0.47 -12.65
CA THR A 89 31.64 0.23 -13.85
C THR A 89 30.33 -0.43 -13.42
N SER A 90 29.25 -0.11 -14.12
CA SER A 90 27.90 -0.65 -13.89
C SER A 90 27.75 -2.14 -14.29
N SER A 91 28.85 -2.78 -14.69
CA SER A 91 28.90 -4.14 -15.23
C SER A 91 29.20 -5.13 -14.11
N ALA A 92 28.23 -5.37 -13.23
CA ALA A 92 28.31 -6.49 -12.31
C ALA A 92 28.20 -7.79 -13.11
N ASN A 93 29.29 -8.55 -13.20
CA ASN A 93 29.32 -9.83 -13.93
C ASN A 93 28.65 -10.91 -13.09
N PHE A 94 27.32 -10.92 -13.08
CA PHE A 94 26.54 -12.05 -12.58
C PHE A 94 26.27 -13.03 -13.71
N THR A 95 26.36 -14.31 -13.38
CA THR A 95 25.83 -15.34 -14.27
C THR A 95 24.30 -15.32 -14.25
N ASP A 96 23.67 -15.90 -15.27
CA ASP A 96 22.21 -15.99 -15.35
C ASP A 96 21.59 -16.76 -14.16
N GLU A 97 22.33 -17.74 -13.63
CA GLU A 97 21.91 -18.52 -12.46
C GLU A 97 21.94 -17.68 -11.18
N GLU A 98 22.99 -16.88 -10.99
CA GLU A 98 23.10 -15.96 -9.85
C GLU A 98 22.02 -14.88 -9.89
N THR A 99 21.77 -14.33 -11.08
CA THR A 99 20.72 -13.32 -11.29
C THR A 99 19.35 -13.89 -10.95
N ARG A 100 19.06 -15.13 -11.34
CA ARG A 100 17.81 -15.81 -10.96
C ARG A 100 17.72 -16.00 -9.45
N GLY A 101 18.81 -16.38 -8.79
CA GLY A 101 18.87 -16.51 -7.34
C GLY A 101 18.59 -15.20 -6.62
N ILE A 102 19.17 -14.10 -7.10
CA ILE A 102 18.94 -12.75 -6.57
C ILE A 102 17.48 -12.33 -6.74
N ILE A 103 16.90 -12.52 -7.94
CA ILE A 103 15.50 -12.21 -8.23
C ILE A 103 14.56 -13.02 -7.32
N LEU A 104 14.80 -14.33 -7.19
CA LEU A 104 13.98 -15.20 -6.34
C LEU A 104 14.10 -14.85 -4.86
N GLY A 105 15.32 -14.56 -4.39
CA GLY A 105 15.56 -14.14 -3.00
C GLY A 105 14.87 -12.80 -2.70
N ALA A 106 14.92 -11.85 -3.63
CA ALA A 106 14.23 -10.57 -3.50
C ALA A 106 12.71 -10.71 -3.50
N ALA A 107 12.16 -11.55 -4.38
CA ALA A 107 10.74 -11.87 -4.40
C ALA A 107 10.29 -12.51 -3.08
N GLY A 108 11.09 -13.43 -2.52
CA GLY A 108 10.82 -14.03 -1.22
C GLY A 108 10.84 -13.02 -0.06
N LEU A 109 11.83 -12.13 -0.03
CA LEU A 109 11.94 -11.11 1.03
C LEU A 109 10.81 -10.08 0.97
N SER A 110 10.48 -9.58 -0.23
CA SER A 110 9.37 -8.62 -0.41
C SER A 110 8.03 -9.23 -0.03
N LEU A 111 7.77 -10.48 -0.42
CA LEU A 111 6.58 -11.22 0.04
C LEU A 111 6.56 -11.37 1.56
N GLY A 112 7.71 -11.69 2.16
CA GLY A 112 7.83 -11.77 3.62
C GLY A 112 7.44 -10.47 4.33
N ILE A 113 7.89 -9.32 3.80
CA ILE A 113 7.55 -8.00 4.34
C ILE A 113 6.03 -7.73 4.22
N GLY A 114 5.43 -8.03 3.06
CA GLY A 114 3.99 -7.86 2.87
C GLY A 114 3.14 -8.77 3.76
N ILE A 115 3.58 -10.01 3.99
CA ILE A 115 2.92 -10.96 4.91
C ILE A 115 3.01 -10.46 6.35
N ILE A 116 4.17 -9.97 6.77
CA ILE A 116 4.35 -9.39 8.11
C ILE A 116 3.41 -8.19 8.30
N ASP A 117 3.32 -7.30 7.30
CA ASP A 117 2.38 -6.17 7.35
C ASP A 117 0.93 -6.62 7.49
N PHE A 118 0.53 -7.63 6.71
CA PHE A 118 -0.81 -8.21 6.78
C PHE A 118 -1.16 -8.70 8.20
N PHE A 119 -0.26 -9.47 8.83
CA PHE A 119 -0.49 -9.96 10.19
C PHE A 119 -0.47 -8.86 11.26
N LEU A 120 0.45 -7.91 11.15
CA LEU A 120 0.52 -6.77 12.08
C LEU A 120 -0.76 -5.95 12.04
N ASN A 121 -1.25 -5.66 10.84
CA ASN A 121 -2.48 -4.89 10.66
C ASN A 121 -3.69 -5.64 11.22
N GLN A 122 -3.77 -6.96 11.02
CA GLN A 122 -4.82 -7.79 11.60
C GLN A 122 -4.85 -7.71 13.13
N ILE A 123 -3.66 -7.75 13.77
CA ILE A 123 -3.53 -7.70 15.23
C ILE A 123 -3.87 -6.30 15.76
N ILE A 124 -3.36 -5.23 15.13
CA ILE A 124 -3.53 -3.86 15.59
C ILE A 124 -4.98 -3.38 15.42
N ILE A 125 -5.58 -3.60 14.24
CA ILE A 125 -6.96 -3.19 13.96
C ILE A 125 -7.93 -3.91 14.89
N SER A 126 -7.64 -5.16 15.30
CA SER A 126 -8.50 -5.87 16.26
C SER A 126 -8.59 -5.15 17.61
N LYS A 127 -7.50 -4.54 18.07
CA LYS A 127 -7.46 -3.76 19.32
C LYS A 127 -8.18 -2.43 19.16
N GLU A 128 -7.91 -1.72 18.07
CA GLU A 128 -8.58 -0.44 17.79
C GLU A 128 -10.10 -0.60 17.63
N ARG A 129 -10.57 -1.71 17.04
CA ARG A 129 -12.01 -2.02 16.96
C ARG A 129 -12.63 -2.31 18.32
N GLN A 130 -11.91 -3.00 19.21
CA GLN A 130 -12.38 -3.23 20.59
C GLN A 130 -12.45 -1.91 21.36
N GLU A 131 -11.40 -1.10 21.32
CA GLU A 131 -11.37 0.20 22.00
C GLU A 131 -12.43 1.17 21.46
N LYS A 132 -12.68 1.18 20.14
CA LYS A 132 -13.76 1.97 19.54
C LYS A 132 -15.15 1.46 19.94
N ALA A 133 -15.35 0.15 20.02
CA ALA A 133 -16.61 -0.44 20.46
C ALA A 133 -16.90 -0.13 21.95
N GLU A 134 -15.87 -0.15 22.80
CA GLU A 134 -15.97 0.25 24.21
C GLU A 134 -16.31 1.74 24.36
N ARG A 135 -15.61 2.63 23.65
CA ARG A 135 -15.88 4.08 23.67
C ARG A 135 -17.27 4.44 23.12
N PHE A 136 -17.74 3.72 22.11
CA PHE A 136 -19.09 3.87 21.57
C PHE A 136 -20.15 3.38 22.55
N GLY A 137 -19.92 2.25 23.24
CA GLY A 137 -20.81 1.73 24.27
C GLY A 137 -20.92 2.63 25.51
N GLU A 138 -19.85 3.35 25.85
CA GLU A 138 -19.82 4.27 26.99
C GLU A 138 -20.43 5.65 26.68
N ASN A 139 -20.17 6.21 25.50
CA ASN A 139 -20.59 7.58 25.15
C ASN A 139 -21.76 7.66 24.17
N GLY A 140 -22.21 6.55 23.59
CA GLY A 140 -23.31 6.50 22.61
C GLY A 140 -23.09 7.32 21.33
N LEU A 141 -21.87 7.82 21.13
CA LEU A 141 -21.46 8.72 20.06
C LEU A 141 -20.34 8.05 19.26
N ASP A 142 -20.44 8.10 17.94
CA ASP A 142 -19.39 7.61 17.04
C ASP A 142 -18.09 8.37 17.33
N PRO A 143 -16.97 7.68 17.63
CA PRO A 143 -15.70 8.33 17.99
C PRO A 143 -15.12 9.23 16.90
N ASP A 144 -15.62 9.17 15.66
CA ASP A 144 -15.18 10.02 14.54
C ASP A 144 -16.02 11.30 14.36
N ILE A 145 -17.12 11.45 15.12
CA ILE A 145 -17.95 12.65 15.07
C ILE A 145 -17.40 13.68 16.06
N THR A 146 -16.69 14.67 15.52
CA THR A 146 -16.38 15.89 16.27
C THR A 146 -17.63 16.75 16.39
N ILE A 147 -18.23 16.81 17.58
CA ILE A 147 -19.33 17.74 17.85
C ILE A 147 -18.74 19.15 17.84
N ILE A 148 -18.98 19.91 16.77
CA ILE A 148 -18.73 21.35 16.77
C ILE A 148 -19.94 21.99 17.45
N PRO A 149 -19.81 22.54 18.67
CA PRO A 149 -20.94 23.20 19.30
C PRO A 149 -21.30 24.44 18.49
N VAL A 150 -22.50 24.43 17.89
CA VAL A 150 -23.10 25.65 17.33
C VAL A 150 -23.53 26.51 18.50
N TYR A 151 -22.73 27.52 18.85
CA TYR A 151 -23.19 28.57 19.76
C TYR A 151 -24.31 29.33 19.05
N LYS A 152 -25.55 29.12 19.50
CA LYS A 152 -26.67 29.98 19.13
C LYS A 152 -26.46 31.29 19.86
N ASP A 153 -25.82 32.25 19.20
CA ASP A 153 -25.69 33.59 19.75
C ASP A 153 -27.08 34.17 19.95
N LYS A 154 -27.42 34.41 21.21
CA LYS A 154 -28.72 34.92 21.62
C LYS A 154 -28.57 36.43 21.72
N LYS A 155 -28.98 37.08 20.63
CA LYS A 155 -29.27 38.52 20.44
C LYS A 155 -28.21 39.25 19.62
N GLU A 156 -28.41 39.28 18.31
CA GLU A 156 -28.14 40.50 17.56
C GLU A 156 -29.42 40.92 16.85
N ASN A 157 -29.86 42.14 17.17
CA ASN A 157 -30.99 42.79 16.55
C ASN A 157 -30.63 43.02 15.08
N PHE A 158 -31.33 42.35 14.17
CA PHE A 158 -31.26 42.62 12.74
C PHE A 158 -31.88 44.00 12.49
N THR A 159 -31.06 45.06 12.55
CA THR A 159 -31.45 46.35 11.99
C THR A 159 -31.33 46.23 10.48
N VAL A 160 -32.49 46.17 9.83
CA VAL A 160 -32.66 46.36 8.40
C VAL A 160 -32.02 47.71 8.06
N PHE A 161 -30.94 47.70 7.27
CA PHE A 161 -30.44 48.91 6.64
C PHE A 161 -31.42 49.29 5.54
N GLU A 162 -32.23 50.30 5.81
CA GLU A 162 -33.08 50.98 4.83
C GLU A 162 -32.15 51.75 3.88
N ALA A 163 -32.26 51.47 2.58
CA ALA A 163 -31.51 52.17 1.55
C ALA A 163 -32.05 53.61 1.44
N GLU A 164 -31.20 54.58 1.79
CA GLU A 164 -31.48 56.00 1.60
C GLU A 164 -31.28 56.35 0.13
N GLU A 165 -32.39 56.49 -0.61
CA GLU A 165 -32.43 57.22 -1.89
C GLU A 165 -32.03 58.68 -1.63
N THR A 166 -31.04 59.18 -2.35
CA THR A 166 -30.80 60.62 -2.50
C THR A 166 -30.76 60.97 -3.98
N GLU A 167 -31.65 61.90 -4.33
CA GLU A 167 -31.79 62.59 -5.63
C GLU A 167 -30.54 63.40 -6.03
#